data_AF-A0A9E2L607-F1
#
_entry.id   AF-A0A9E2L607-F1
#
_cell.length_a   1.000
_cell.length_b   1.000
_cell.length_c   1.000
_cell.angle_alpha   90.00
_cell.angle_beta   90.00
_cell.angle_gamma   90.00
#
_symmetry.space_group_name_H-M   'P 1'
#
loop_
_entity.id
_entity.type
_entity.pdbx_description
1 polymer ?
#
loop_
_entity_poly.entity_id
_entity_poly.type
_entity_poly.pdbx_seq_one_letter_code
_entity_poly.pdbx_strand_id
1 'polypeptide(L)' 'MKGLVIKNTGSWYVVKTDDNQLIDCKIKGNFRLKGIRSTNPV' A
#
# COMPACT_ATOMS: atom_id res chain seq x y z
N MET A 1 -13.46 1.46 2.59
CA MET A 1 -12.85 0.26 1.98
C MET A 1 -11.57 -0.05 2.73
N LYS A 2 -11.40 -1.29 3.22
CA LYS A 2 -10.20 -1.79 3.92
C LYS A 2 -9.61 -2.91 3.06
N GLY A 3 -8.30 -3.08 3.07
CA GLY A 3 -7.62 -4.12 2.29
C GLY A 3 -6.19 -4.31 2.77
N LEU A 4 -5.63 -5.49 2.48
CA LEU A 4 -4.29 -5.88 2.90
C LEU A 4 -3.28 -5.47 1.81
N VAL A 5 -2.24 -4.72 2.16
CA VAL A 5 -1.13 -4.45 1.23
C VAL A 5 -0.31 -5.74 1.10
N ILE A 6 -0.25 -6.30 -0.11
CA ILE A 6 0.50 -7.53 -0.38
C ILE A 6 1.83 -7.29 -1.11
N LYS A 7 2.00 -6.12 -1.75
CA LYS A 7 3.22 -5.77 -2.48
C LYS A 7 3.46 -4.27 -2.43
N ASN A 8 4.72 -3.86 -2.27
CA ASN A 8 5.15 -2.47 -2.25
C ASN A 8 6.36 -2.29 -3.18
N THR A 9 6.19 -1.53 -4.26
CA THR A 9 7.27 -1.11 -5.19
C THR A 9 7.72 0.33 -4.94
N GLY A 10 7.52 0.82 -3.71
CA GLY A 10 7.87 2.16 -3.23
C GLY A 10 6.84 3.22 -3.62
N SER A 11 6.61 3.36 -4.93
CA SER A 11 5.63 4.31 -5.47
C SER A 11 4.23 3.70 -5.63
N TRP A 12 4.14 2.38 -5.72
CA TRP A 12 2.91 1.63 -5.97
C TRP A 12 2.74 0.54 -4.92
N TYR A 13 1.49 0.32 -4.54
CA TYR A 13 1.08 -0.61 -3.50
C TYR A 13 -0.01 -1.48 -4.09
N VAL A 14 0.17 -2.79 -4.08
CA VAL A 14 -0.90 -3.71 -4.46
C VAL A 14 -1.68 -4.04 -3.21
N VAL A 15 -2.96 -3.67 -3.20
CA VAL A 15 -3.89 -3.93 -2.10
C VAL A 15 -4.80 -5.07 -2.52
N LYS A 16 -4.83 -6.12 -1.71
CA LYS A 16 -5.80 -7.20 -1.83
C LYS A 16 -7.03 -6.88 -0.99
N THR A 17 -8.20 -6.79 -1.61
CA THR A 17 -9.47 -6.63 -0.88
C THR A 17 -9.98 -7.98 -0.41
N ASP A 18 -10.94 -7.96 0.52
CA ASP A 18 -11.60 -9.16 1.04
C ASP A 18 -12.35 -9.92 -0.07
N ASP A 19 -12.76 -9.22 -1.13
CA ASP A 19 -13.35 -9.77 -2.36
C ASP A 19 -12.30 -10.43 -3.29
N ASN A 20 -11.09 -10.66 -2.78
CA ASN A 20 -9.97 -11.27 -3.50
C ASN A 20 -9.48 -10.44 -4.72
N GLN A 21 -9.90 -9.18 -4.86
CA GLN A 21 -9.46 -8.30 -5.94
C GLN A 21 -8.12 -7.67 -5.61
N LEU A 22 -7.29 -7.51 -6.64
CA LEU A 22 -6.00 -6.82 -6.56
C LEU A 22 -6.16 -5.41 -7.11
N ILE A 23 -5.90 -4.41 -6.28
CA ILE A 23 -6.04 -3.00 -6.62
C ILE A 23 -4.69 -2.33 -6.47
N ASP A 24 -4.22 -1.72 -7.56
CA ASP A 24 -3.03 -0.88 -7.54
C ASP A 24 -3.35 0.49 -6.93
N CYS A 25 -2.78 0.74 -5.77
CA CYS A 25 -2.93 1.95 -5.00
C CYS A 25 -1.63 2.76 -4.99
N LYS A 26 -1.76 4.08 -5.11
CA LYS A 26 -0.66 5.02 -4.87
C LYS A 26 -0.89 5.76 -3.55
N ILE A 27 0.17 5.92 -2.76
CA ILE A 27 0.10 6.75 -1.56
C ILE A 27 -0.22 8.19 -1.95
N LYS A 28 -1.34 8.71 -1.43
CA LYS A 28 -1.71 10.12 -1.58
C LYS A 28 -0.73 10.97 -0.76
N GLY A 29 -0.23 12.06 -1.35
CA GLY A 29 0.95 12.82 -0.85
C GLY A 29 0.95 13.24 0.62
N ASN A 30 -0.21 13.31 1.28
CA ASN A 30 -0.30 13.67 2.70
C ASN A 30 0.12 12.54 3.67
N PHE A 31 0.12 11.29 3.23
CA PHE A 31 0.57 10.14 4.04
C PHE A 31 2.10 10.01 4.08
N ARG A 32 2.80 10.54 3.07
CA ARG A 32 4.27 10.53 3.00
C ARG A 32 4.91 11.41 4.07
N LEU A 33 4.18 12.43 4.53
CA LEU A 33 4.59 13.33 5.61
C LEU A 33 4.44 12.73 7.02
N LYS A 34 3.63 11.67 7.18
CA LYS A 34 3.39 11.03 8.49
C LYS A 34 4.48 10.04 8.92
N GLY A 35 5.64 10.02 8.25
CA GLY A 35 6.80 9.25 8.68
C GLY A 35 6.60 7.73 8.69
N ILE A 36 5.58 7.22 7.97
CA ILE A 36 5.33 5.78 7.89
C ILE A 36 6.48 5.15 7.07
N ARG A 37 7.51 4.69 7.78
CA ARG A 37 8.54 3.81 7.23
C ARG A 37 7.91 2.45 6.98
N SER A 38 7.29 2.27 5.82
CA SER A 38 7.10 0.93 5.27
C SER A 38 8.46 0.47 4.71
N THR A 39 9.43 0.25 5.59
CA THR A 39 10.62 -0.51 5.22
C THR A 39 10.15 -1.92 4.97
N ASN A 40 10.19 -2.35 3.71
CA ASN A 40 10.05 -3.75 3.34
C ASN A 40 11.10 -4.55 4.14
N PRO A 41 10.74 -5.32 5.17
CA PRO A 41 11.70 -6.20 5.80
C PRO A 41 11.90 -7.35 4.81
N VAL A 42 13.13 -7.45 4.32
CA VAL A 42 13.58 -8.61 3.53
C VAL A 42 13.40 -9.87 4.35
#